data_AF-A0A5C7J8L6-F1
#
_entry.id   AF-A0A5C7J8L6-F1
#
_cell.length_a   1.000
_cell.length_b   1.000
_cell.length_c   1.000
_cell.angle_alpha   90.00
_cell.angle_beta   90.00
_cell.angle_gamma   90.00
#
_symmetry.space_group_name_H-M   'P 1'
#
loop_
_entity.id
_entity.type
_entity.pdbx_description
1 polymer ?
#
loop_
_entity_poly.entity_id
_entity_poly.type
_entity_poly.pdbx_seq_one_letter_code
_entity_poly.pdbx_strand_id
1 'polypeptide(L)'
;MKYIYSVMYAVAMRFTGLLLWTQENRLSEKFYRKLAFDVVLSSDDMSVVKLGDLEVQLANIREGEEFARDMMSGDKGRGTYVYLRVADVDKEYKRQTGLGLEPYSSPRNWLWVIGNL
;
A
#
# COMPACT_ATOMS: atom_id res chain seq x y z
N MET A 1 13.37 -51.79 8.48
CA MET A 1 13.44 -50.46 9.12
C MET A 1 13.35 -49.42 8.02
N LYS A 2 12.23 -48.70 7.88
CA LYS A 2 12.00 -47.71 6.81
C LYS A 2 12.08 -46.31 7.41
N TYR A 3 13.04 -45.50 6.96
CA TYR A 3 13.14 -44.09 7.33
C TYR A 3 12.07 -43.30 6.57
N ILE A 4 11.17 -42.66 7.31
CA ILE A 4 10.20 -41.71 6.76
C ILE A 4 10.95 -40.38 6.62
N TYR A 5 11.27 -39.99 5.39
CA TYR A 5 11.78 -38.66 5.10
C TYR A 5 10.62 -37.66 5.31
N SER A 6 10.69 -36.89 6.39
CA SER A 6 9.81 -35.73 6.58
C SER A 6 10.25 -34.65 5.59
N VAL A 7 9.50 -34.50 4.50
CA VAL A 7 9.68 -33.40 3.55
C VAL A 7 9.12 -32.14 4.21
N MET A 8 9.97 -31.40 4.92
CA MET A 8 9.65 -30.05 5.37
C MET A 8 9.57 -29.14 4.14
N TYR A 9 8.36 -28.81 3.70
CA TYR A 9 8.16 -27.73 2.75
C TYR A 9 8.52 -26.41 3.44
N ALA A 10 9.58 -25.75 2.97
CA ALA A 10 9.86 -24.38 3.37
C ALA A 10 8.73 -23.50 2.84
N VAL A 11 7.89 -22.99 3.74
CA VAL A 11 6.90 -21.96 3.40
C VAL A 11 7.69 -20.71 3.05
N ALA A 12 7.69 -20.33 1.77
CA ALA A 12 8.33 -19.10 1.34
C ALA A 12 7.69 -17.91 2.08
N MET A 13 8.50 -17.15 2.82
CA MET A 13 8.03 -15.92 3.45
C MET A 13 7.59 -14.93 2.37
N ARG A 14 6.40 -14.35 2.54
CA ARG A 14 5.82 -13.35 1.64
C ARG A 14 5.50 -12.10 2.44
N PHE A 15 5.87 -10.95 1.91
CA PHE A 15 5.38 -9.68 2.43
C PHE A 15 3.90 -9.56 2.05
N THR A 16 3.04 -9.42 3.04
CA THR A 16 1.57 -9.36 2.86
C THR A 16 1.00 -7.97 3.15
N GLY A 17 1.82 -7.05 3.67
CA GLY A 17 1.33 -5.71 3.97
C GLY A 17 2.40 -4.66 4.15
N LEU A 18 1.93 -3.42 4.24
CA LEU A 18 2.69 -2.21 4.43
C LEU A 18 2.14 -1.47 5.66
N LEU A 19 3.03 -0.91 6.47
CA LEU A 19 2.67 0.05 7.52
C LEU A 19 3.02 1.45 7.03
N LEU A 20 2.04 2.36 7.06
CA LEU A 20 2.21 3.77 6.74
C LEU A 20 1.89 4.61 7.98
N TRP A 21 2.85 5.43 8.36
CA TRP A 21 2.64 6.47 9.37
C TRP A 21 1.93 7.66 8.75
N THR A 22 0.81 8.04 9.32
CA THR A 22 -0.08 9.09 8.80
C THR A 22 -0.36 10.11 9.90
N GLN A 23 -0.60 11.37 9.53
CA GLN A 23 -1.00 12.38 10.51
C GLN A 23 -2.35 12.04 11.14
N GLU A 24 -3.26 11.50 10.32
CA GLU A 24 -4.57 11.05 10.75
C GLU A 24 -4.99 9.83 9.91
N ASN A 25 -5.27 8.72 10.60
CA ASN A 25 -5.56 7.41 10.03
C ASN A 25 -6.92 7.34 9.34
N ARG A 26 -7.98 7.96 9.89
CA ARG A 26 -9.34 8.00 9.32
C ARG A 26 -9.43 8.87 8.08
N LEU A 27 -8.66 9.94 7.97
CA LEU A 27 -8.54 10.75 6.74
C LEU A 27 -7.87 9.93 5.65
N SER A 28 -6.80 9.22 6.01
CA SER A 28 -6.11 8.31 5.09
C SER A 28 -7.01 7.14 4.68
N GLU A 29 -7.75 6.54 5.61
CA GLU A 29 -8.72 5.48 5.35
C GLU A 29 -9.79 5.93 4.36
N LYS A 30 -10.36 7.13 4.54
CA LYS A 30 -11.33 7.72 3.59
C LYS A 30 -10.73 7.86 2.19
N PHE A 31 -9.46 8.23 2.08
CA PHE A 31 -8.75 8.29 0.80
C PHE A 31 -8.64 6.90 0.16
N TYR A 32 -8.15 5.89 0.89
CA TYR A 32 -8.03 4.52 0.36
C TYR A 32 -9.38 3.91 0.00
N ARG A 33 -10.43 4.19 0.78
CA ARG A 33 -11.80 3.75 0.45
C ARG A 33 -12.30 4.34 -0.88
N LYS A 34 -11.96 5.59 -1.21
CA LYS A 34 -12.26 6.16 -2.55
C LYS A 34 -11.53 5.42 -3.67
N LEU A 35 -10.35 4.88 -3.38
CA LEU A 35 -9.57 4.05 -4.28
C LEU A 35 -10.04 2.58 -4.35
N ALA A 36 -11.20 2.27 -3.76
CA ALA A 36 -11.80 0.93 -3.70
C ALA A 36 -10.99 -0.07 -2.87
N PHE A 37 -10.25 0.41 -1.86
CA PHE A 37 -9.76 -0.47 -0.81
C PHE A 37 -10.88 -0.76 0.19
N ASP A 38 -10.91 -2.01 0.68
CA ASP A 38 -11.83 -2.44 1.72
C ASP A 38 -11.29 -2.06 3.10
N VAL A 39 -12.14 -1.48 3.96
CA VAL A 39 -11.77 -1.19 5.35
C VAL A 39 -11.99 -2.45 6.18
N VAL A 40 -10.91 -2.99 6.74
CA VAL A 40 -10.92 -4.20 7.57
C VAL A 40 -11.01 -3.84 9.05
N LEU A 41 -10.36 -2.76 9.46
CA LEU A 41 -10.36 -2.24 10.82
C LEU A 41 -10.36 -0.71 10.77
N SER A 42 -11.11 -0.10 11.68
CA SER A 42 -11.11 1.35 11.89
C SER A 42 -11.23 1.62 13.38
N SER A 43 -10.20 2.24 13.97
CA SER A 43 -10.18 2.67 15.37
C SER A 43 -9.65 4.11 15.48
N ASP A 44 -9.57 4.63 16.70
CA ASP A 44 -8.96 5.94 16.96
C ASP A 44 -7.43 5.92 16.78
N ASP A 45 -6.82 4.74 16.86
CA ASP A 45 -5.37 4.56 16.89
C ASP A 45 -4.78 4.15 15.55
N MET A 46 -5.54 3.36 14.79
CA MET A 46 -5.13 2.85 13.49
C MET A 46 -6.33 2.47 12.62
N SER A 47 -6.09 2.42 11.32
CA SER A 47 -7.00 1.80 10.35
C SER A 47 -6.25 0.74 9.55
N VAL A 48 -6.97 -0.27 9.07
CA VAL A 48 -6.43 -1.30 8.17
C VAL A 48 -7.30 -1.34 6.93
N VAL A 49 -6.68 -1.18 5.77
CA VAL A 49 -7.35 -1.23 4.48
C VAL A 49 -6.72 -2.31 3.59
N LYS A 50 -7.49 -2.91 2.68
CA LYS A 50 -7.02 -3.98 1.79
C LYS A 50 -7.35 -3.72 0.33
N LEU A 51 -6.45 -4.15 -0.55
CA LEU A 51 -6.67 -4.28 -1.99
C LEU A 51 -6.26 -5.68 -2.42
N GLY A 52 -7.24 -6.58 -2.54
CA GLY A 52 -6.97 -8.01 -2.69
C GLY A 52 -6.20 -8.56 -1.49
N ASP A 53 -5.06 -9.19 -1.75
CA ASP A 53 -4.20 -9.78 -0.70
C ASP A 53 -3.22 -8.77 -0.07
N LEU A 54 -3.14 -7.54 -0.59
CA LEU A 54 -2.28 -6.49 -0.03
C LEU A 54 -2.99 -5.77 1.12
N GLU A 55 -2.41 -5.81 2.31
CA GLU A 55 -2.84 -5.05 3.47
C GLU A 55 -2.04 -3.75 3.64
N VAL A 56 -2.73 -2.65 3.97
CA VAL A 56 -2.10 -1.38 4.34
C VAL A 56 -2.61 -0.97 5.70
N GLN A 57 -1.70 -0.90 6.67
CA GLN A 57 -1.96 -0.40 8.01
C GLN A 57 -1.64 1.09 8.04
N LEU A 58 -2.60 1.88 8.52
CA LEU A 58 -2.53 3.33 8.64
C LEU A 58 -2.48 3.66 10.12
N ALA A 59 -1.30 3.93 10.64
CA ALA A 59 -1.11 4.27 12.04
C ALA A 59 -0.96 5.78 12.19
N ASN A 60 -1.57 6.34 13.24
CA ASN A 60 -1.33 7.73 13.60
C ASN A 60 0.13 7.90 14.03
N ILE A 61 0.77 8.94 13.53
CA ILE A 61 2.07 9.37 14.03
C ILE A 61 1.93 9.64 15.53
N ARG A 62 2.70 8.92 16.33
CA ARG A 62 2.78 9.10 17.79
C ARG A 62 4.16 9.59 18.16
N GLU A 63 4.24 10.36 19.24
CA GLU A 63 5.49 10.63 19.91
C GLU A 63 5.95 9.34 20.60
N GLY A 64 6.85 8.61 19.94
CA GLY A 64 7.47 7.40 20.46
C GLY A 64 8.94 7.36 20.08
N GLU A 65 9.82 7.08 21.04
CA GLU A 65 11.28 7.12 20.84
C GLU A 65 11.76 6.24 19.68
N GLU A 66 11.09 5.10 19.46
CA GLU A 66 11.47 4.09 18.46
C GLU A 66 11.36 4.60 17.01
N PHE A 67 10.50 5.59 16.75
CA PHE A 67 10.23 6.10 15.39
C PHE A 67 10.36 7.63 15.28
N ALA A 68 10.77 8.31 16.36
CA ALA A 68 10.92 9.76 16.41
C ALA A 68 11.89 10.30 15.34
N ARG A 69 12.91 9.52 14.95
CA ARG A 69 13.87 9.89 13.90
C ARG A 69 13.21 10.00 12.53
N ASP A 70 12.35 9.05 12.18
CA ASP A 70 11.69 9.02 10.87
C ASP A 70 10.57 10.06 10.79
N MET A 71 9.86 10.27 11.92
CA MET A 71 8.82 11.28 12.07
C MET A 71 9.30 12.71 11.80
N MET A 72 10.53 13.01 12.23
CA MET A 72 11.15 14.34 12.16
C MET A 72 11.89 14.59 10.84
N SER A 73 11.96 13.61 9.94
CA SER A 73 12.54 13.82 8.61
C SER A 73 11.67 14.78 7.78
N GLY A 74 12.29 15.79 7.19
CA GLY A 74 11.62 16.77 6.33
C GLY A 74 11.18 16.19 4.98
N ASP A 75 11.83 15.11 4.53
CA ASP A 75 11.55 14.42 3.27
C ASP A 75 10.52 13.29 3.47
N LYS A 76 9.29 13.65 3.82
CA LYS A 76 8.23 12.64 3.99
C LYS A 76 7.79 12.09 2.62
N GLY A 77 7.80 10.76 2.48
CA GLY A 77 7.28 10.07 1.29
C GLY A 77 8.17 10.13 0.04
N ARG A 78 9.38 10.71 0.12
CA ARG A 78 10.35 10.63 -0.98
C ARG A 78 11.10 9.30 -0.90
N GLY A 79 11.03 8.51 -1.98
CA GLY A 79 11.83 7.28 -2.12
C GLY A 79 11.06 5.97 -1.97
N THR A 80 9.75 6.01 -1.67
CA THR A 80 8.89 4.82 -1.70
C THR A 80 7.76 5.03 -2.70
N TYR A 81 7.66 4.14 -3.68
CA TYR A 81 6.60 4.13 -4.67
C TYR A 81 5.87 2.80 -4.61
N VAL A 82 4.55 2.85 -4.40
CA VAL A 82 3.68 1.67 -4.45
C VAL A 82 3.08 1.59 -5.85
N TYR A 83 3.46 0.56 -6.60
CA TYR A 83 2.92 0.31 -7.94
C TYR A 83 1.70 -0.61 -7.84
N LEU A 84 0.57 -0.13 -8.36
CA LEU A 84 -0.65 -0.92 -8.49
C LEU A 84 -0.83 -1.32 -9.95
N ARG A 85 -0.96 -2.62 -10.20
CA ARG A 85 -1.29 -3.12 -11.53
C ARG A 85 -2.81 -3.03 -11.73
N VAL A 86 -3.20 -2.47 -12.87
CA VAL A 86 -4.60 -2.37 -13.29
C VAL A 86 -4.75 -2.95 -14.69
N ALA A 87 -5.95 -3.41 -15.03
CA ALA A 87 -6.23 -3.97 -16.35
C ALA A 87 -6.22 -2.91 -17.46
N ASP A 88 -6.65 -1.68 -17.15
CA ASP A 88 -6.75 -0.56 -18.08
C ASP A 88 -6.40 0.74 -17.35
N VAL A 89 -5.24 1.31 -17.69
CA VAL A 89 -4.69 2.51 -17.03
C VAL A 89 -5.50 3.76 -17.40
N ASP A 90 -5.99 3.86 -18.64
CA ASP A 90 -6.75 5.03 -19.10
C ASP A 90 -8.13 5.10 -18.45
N LYS A 91 -8.80 3.94 -18.34
CA LYS A 91 -10.07 3.83 -17.62
C LYS A 91 -9.91 4.18 -16.15
N GLU A 92 -8.85 3.68 -15.51
CA GLU A 92 -8.58 3.96 -14.11
C GLU A 92 -8.23 5.45 -13.87
N TYR A 93 -7.45 6.07 -14.77
CA TYR A 93 -7.16 7.50 -14.72
C TYR A 93 -8.43 8.36 -14.80
N LYS A 94 -9.34 8.03 -15.74
CA LYS A 94 -10.65 8.71 -15.84
C LYS A 94 -11.50 8.53 -14.59
N ARG A 95 -11.49 7.33 -13.99
CA ARG A 95 -12.19 7.07 -12.73
C ARG A 95 -11.65 7.93 -11.61
N GLN A 96 -10.33 7.98 -11.43
CA GLN A 96 -9.68 8.74 -10.35
C GLN A 96 -9.90 10.25 -10.49
N THR A 97 -9.74 10.79 -11.68
CA THR A 97 -10.03 12.22 -11.96
C THR A 97 -11.51 12.55 -11.74
N GLY A 98 -12.42 11.64 -12.12
CA GLY A 98 -13.85 11.77 -11.81
C GLY A 98 -14.20 11.74 -10.32
N LEU A 99 -13.33 11.19 -9.47
CA LEU A 99 -13.44 11.24 -8.00
C LEU A 99 -12.85 12.51 -7.38
N GLY A 100 -12.35 13.44 -8.20
CA GLY A 100 -11.70 14.66 -7.76
C GLY A 100 -10.27 14.45 -7.26
N LEU A 101 -9.61 13.36 -7.68
CA LEU A 101 -8.17 13.19 -7.47
C LEU A 101 -7.38 13.95 -8.53
N GLU A 102 -6.19 14.40 -8.17
CA GLU A 102 -5.28 15.14 -9.06
C GLU A 102 -4.01 14.31 -9.31
N PRO A 103 -4.03 13.33 -10.24
CA PRO A 103 -2.84 12.58 -10.59
C PRO A 103 -1.72 13.52 -11.09
N TYR A 104 -0.49 13.24 -10.67
CA TYR A 104 0.68 14.06 -11.03
C TYR A 104 0.95 14.11 -12.55
N SER A 105 0.60 13.06 -13.29
CA SER A 105 0.79 12.98 -14.74
C SER A 105 -0.32 12.20 -15.42
N SER A 106 -0.59 12.53 -16.69
CA SER A 106 -1.44 11.72 -17.56
C SER A 106 -0.83 10.34 -17.85
N PRO A 107 -1.64 9.33 -18.20
CA PRO A 107 -1.15 8.02 -18.61
C PRO A 107 -0.18 8.13 -19.79
N ARG A 108 0.90 7.36 -19.73
CA ARG A 108 1.88 7.26 -20.82
C ARG A 108 2.57 5.91 -20.80
N ASN A 109 3.03 5.50 -21.97
CA ASN A 109 3.88 4.33 -22.11
C ASN A 109 5.28 4.64 -21.60
N TRP A 110 5.76 3.81 -20.69
CA TRP A 110 7.11 3.90 -20.16
C TRP A 110 8.01 2.83 -20.76
N LEU A 111 9.25 3.19 -21.11
CA LEU A 111 10.19 2.29 -21.78
C LEU A 111 10.47 0.99 -21.01
N TRP A 112 10.43 1.03 -19.68
CA TRP A 112 10.66 -0.11 -18.80
C TRP A 112 9.46 -1.07 -18.68
N VAL A 113 8.29 -0.71 -19.20
CA VAL A 113 7.09 -1.57 -19.22
C VAL A 113 7.02 -2.42 -20.50
N ILE A 114 7.67 -1.98 -21.59
CA ILE A 114 7.56 -2.57 -22.93
C ILE A 114 8.30 -3.93 -23.04
N GLY A 115 9.20 -4.25 -22.11
CA GLY A 115 10.00 -5.49 -22.15
C GLY A 115 9.38 -6.73 -21.47
N ASN A 116 8.20 -6.62 -20.84
CA ASN A 116 7.63 -7.67 -19.99
C ASN A 116 6.15 -7.99 -20.30
N LEU A 117 5.66 -7.64 -21.49
CA LEU A 117 4.34 -8.04 -22.00
C LEU A 117 4.49 -8.93 -23.24
#